data_AF-A0A0S8ATV5-F1
#
_entry.id   AF-A0A0S8ATV5-F1
#
_cell.length_a   1.000
_cell.length_b   1.000
_cell.length_c   1.000
_cell.angle_alpha   90.00
_cell.angle_beta   90.00
_cell.angle_gamma   90.00
#
_symmetry.space_group_name_H-M   'P 1'
#
loop_
_entity.id
_entity.type
_entity.pdbx_description
1 polymer ?
#
loop_
_entity_poly.entity_id
_entity_poly.type
_entity_poly.pdbx_seq_one_letter_code
_entity_poly.pdbx_strand_id
1 'polypeptide(L)'
;PFTGGALLGDRIRMESLTLDEGVYIRSMASRGASGGLAMTTREVCDVLDAFGFQRIIIETVGVGQSELGIAGSADTTTLVLVPESGDGVQVLKAGVMEIADLYVVNKADRPGADRLVQEVEVMLGIRRGNAYRHVGAHHGGVRGPRYRDDAAEVDSAVWSAPVLRTAAVKDEGVDALVDAFERHWAFLDRTGQIEALRRGRLADHTRDVVNRALSTLVWERLDGERRLAAALDDIVQGKMSPYKLASDIVTELQEDDAHDG
;
A
#
# COMPACT_ATOMS: atom_id res chain seq x y z
N PRO A 1 20.35 -1.59 -19.18
CA PRO A 1 21.20 -1.05 -18.08
C PRO A 1 21.55 -2.15 -17.07
N PHE A 2 22.85 -2.44 -16.93
CA PHE A 2 23.39 -3.62 -16.22
C PHE A 2 23.61 -3.45 -14.70
N THR A 3 23.06 -2.40 -14.09
CA THR A 3 22.98 -2.27 -12.63
C THR A 3 21.53 -1.96 -12.28
N GLY A 4 20.84 -2.92 -11.66
CA GLY A 4 19.38 -2.91 -11.45
C GLY A 4 18.84 -1.86 -10.46
N GLY A 5 19.52 -0.72 -10.28
CA GLY A 5 18.95 0.43 -9.58
C GLY A 5 18.10 1.26 -10.53
N ALA A 6 16.94 1.74 -10.05
CA ALA A 6 16.26 2.85 -10.69
C ALA A 6 17.22 4.04 -10.69
N LEU A 7 17.64 4.48 -11.88
CA LEU A 7 18.66 5.51 -12.04
C LEU A 7 18.16 6.86 -11.50
N LEU A 8 18.80 7.31 -10.41
CA LEU A 8 19.07 8.71 -10.05
C LEU A 8 17.91 9.67 -9.75
N GLY A 9 16.65 9.37 -10.05
CA GLY A 9 15.54 10.30 -9.87
C GLY A 9 15.41 10.84 -8.44
N ASP A 10 15.40 9.95 -7.46
CA ASP A 10 15.15 10.32 -6.05
C ASP A 10 16.35 11.03 -5.43
N ARG A 11 17.57 10.63 -5.82
CA ARG A 11 18.81 11.21 -5.30
C ARG A 11 19.05 12.64 -5.81
N ILE A 12 18.49 12.98 -6.98
CA ILE A 12 18.45 14.35 -7.49
C ILE A 12 17.35 15.17 -6.81
N ARG A 13 16.20 14.54 -6.47
CA ARG A 13 15.06 15.23 -5.82
C ARG A 13 15.26 15.48 -4.33
N MET A 14 16.07 14.66 -3.65
CA MET A 14 16.34 14.72 -2.20
C MET A 14 17.84 14.86 -1.90
N GLU A 15 18.55 15.64 -2.72
CA GLU A 15 20.01 15.77 -2.66
C GLU A 15 20.51 16.27 -1.30
N SER A 16 19.80 17.22 -0.66
CA SER A 16 20.14 17.76 0.66
C SER A 16 20.05 16.74 1.80
N LEU A 17 19.14 15.76 1.70
CA LEU A 17 18.93 14.72 2.71
C LEU A 17 19.87 13.52 2.52
N THR A 18 20.46 13.37 1.33
CA THR A 18 21.35 12.23 1.02
C THR A 18 22.67 12.30 1.80
N LEU A 19 23.02 13.48 2.35
CA LEU A 19 24.23 13.71 3.13
C LEU A 19 24.02 13.60 4.65
N ASP A 20 22.78 13.44 5.10
CA ASP A 20 22.47 13.27 6.52
C ASP A 20 22.78 11.82 6.94
N GLU A 21 23.68 11.65 7.92
CA GLU A 21 24.08 10.32 8.42
C GLU A 21 22.91 9.54 9.04
N GLY A 22 21.86 10.23 9.49
CA GLY A 22 20.63 9.62 10.01
C GLY A 22 19.64 9.17 8.92
N VAL A 23 19.92 9.45 7.63
CA VAL A 23 19.00 9.21 6.52
C VAL A 23 19.61 8.22 5.53
N TYR A 24 18.89 7.14 5.27
CA TYR A 24 19.24 6.17 4.24
C TYR A 24 18.15 6.12 3.16
N ILE A 25 18.52 6.37 1.90
CA ILE A 25 17.61 6.38 0.75
C ILE A 25 18.01 5.30 -0.25
N ARG A 26 17.04 4.46 -0.62
CA ARG A 26 17.24 3.38 -1.61
C ARG A 26 16.08 3.27 -2.59
N SER A 27 16.32 3.60 -3.86
CA SER A 27 15.37 3.33 -4.93
C SER A 27 15.34 1.83 -5.27
N MET A 28 14.14 1.28 -5.44
CA MET A 28 13.93 -0.15 -5.72
C MET A 28 13.16 -0.34 -7.02
N ALA A 29 13.60 -1.29 -7.85
CA ALA A 29 12.91 -1.61 -9.10
C ALA A 29 11.82 -2.66 -8.85
N SER A 30 10.57 -2.39 -9.25
CA SER A 30 9.42 -3.29 -9.09
C SER A 30 9.34 -4.44 -10.12
N ARG A 31 10.41 -4.71 -10.87
CA ARG A 31 10.39 -5.67 -11.99
C ARG A 31 9.95 -7.06 -11.53
N GLY A 32 8.91 -7.59 -12.20
CA GLY A 32 8.35 -8.90 -11.90
C GLY A 32 7.42 -8.96 -10.69
N ALA A 33 7.20 -7.84 -9.98
CA ALA A 33 6.17 -7.74 -8.95
C ALA A 33 4.80 -7.49 -9.61
N SER A 34 3.75 -8.09 -9.05
CA SER A 34 2.36 -7.86 -9.46
C SER A 34 1.76 -6.56 -8.88
N GLY A 35 2.52 -5.80 -8.08
CA GLY A 35 2.07 -4.59 -7.38
C GLY A 35 3.04 -3.40 -7.49
N GLY A 36 2.71 -2.30 -6.81
CA GLY A 36 3.43 -1.01 -6.80
C GLY A 36 4.70 -1.00 -5.95
N LEU A 37 5.03 -2.13 -5.32
CA LEU A 37 6.24 -2.35 -4.52
C LEU A 37 7.14 -3.40 -5.18
N ALA A 38 8.44 -3.30 -4.94
CA ALA A 38 9.38 -4.33 -5.33
C ALA A 38 9.20 -5.60 -4.48
N MET A 39 9.46 -6.77 -5.09
CA MET A 39 9.40 -8.05 -4.39
C MET A 39 10.28 -8.11 -3.14
N THR A 40 11.37 -7.33 -3.12
CA THR A 40 12.35 -7.29 -2.03
C THR A 40 12.13 -6.14 -1.04
N THR A 41 11.07 -5.33 -1.19
CA THR A 41 10.84 -4.16 -0.32
C THR A 41 10.75 -4.57 1.14
N ARG A 42 10.09 -5.70 1.43
CA ARG A 42 9.92 -6.21 2.80
C ARG A 42 11.23 -6.67 3.41
N GLU A 43 12.01 -7.47 2.68
CA GLU A 43 13.32 -7.93 3.14
C GLU A 43 14.27 -6.75 3.43
N VAL A 44 14.17 -5.66 2.66
CA VAL A 44 14.92 -4.42 2.96
C VAL A 44 14.40 -3.75 4.24
N CYS A 45 13.09 -3.68 4.47
CA CYS A 45 12.55 -3.15 5.71
C CYS A 45 13.02 -3.95 6.93
N ASP A 46 13.02 -5.29 6.85
CA ASP A 46 13.49 -6.15 7.93
C ASP A 46 14.98 -5.89 8.27
N VAL A 47 15.81 -5.70 7.25
CA VAL A 47 17.23 -5.36 7.43
C VAL A 47 17.39 -3.99 8.09
N LEU A 48 16.59 -2.99 7.69
CA LEU A 48 16.64 -1.64 8.27
C LEU A 48 16.16 -1.63 9.72
N ASP A 49 15.08 -2.35 10.04
CA ASP A 49 14.57 -2.51 11.41
C ASP A 49 15.61 -3.21 12.30
N ALA A 50 16.18 -4.32 11.82
CA ALA A 50 17.24 -5.04 12.52
C ALA A 50 18.52 -4.21 12.72
N PHE A 51 18.81 -3.26 11.82
CA PHE A 51 19.92 -2.33 11.94
C PHE A 51 19.63 -1.18 12.94
N GLY A 52 18.37 -1.00 13.34
CA GLY A 52 17.95 -0.02 14.34
C GLY A 52 17.28 1.24 13.78
N PHE A 53 16.85 1.24 12.52
CA PHE A 53 16.02 2.32 11.99
C PHE A 53 14.63 2.29 12.64
N GLN A 54 14.28 3.34 13.38
CA GLN A 54 12.99 3.43 14.08
C GLN A 54 11.83 3.85 13.16
N ARG A 55 12.14 4.53 12.06
CA ARG A 55 11.16 5.02 11.09
C ARG A 55 11.58 4.59 9.70
N ILE A 56 10.73 3.82 9.04
CA ILE A 56 10.94 3.32 7.68
C ILE A 56 9.80 3.87 6.82
N ILE A 57 10.14 4.69 5.84
CA ILE A 57 9.17 5.25 4.89
C ILE A 57 9.26 4.47 3.59
N ILE A 58 8.12 3.96 3.13
CA ILE A 58 8.01 3.25 1.86
C ILE A 58 7.21 4.14 0.92
N GLU A 59 7.86 4.63 -0.13
CA GLU A 59 7.20 5.31 -1.23
C GLU A 59 6.90 4.32 -2.34
N THR A 60 5.71 4.42 -2.93
CA THR A 60 5.34 3.62 -4.09
C THR A 60 5.59 4.39 -5.40
N VAL A 61 5.63 3.68 -6.53
CA VAL A 61 5.92 4.31 -7.83
C VAL A 61 4.81 5.27 -8.26
N GLY A 62 3.60 5.08 -7.75
CA GLY A 62 2.46 5.96 -7.94
C GLY A 62 1.90 5.88 -9.36
N VAL A 63 1.05 4.89 -9.63
CA VAL A 63 -0.05 4.93 -10.62
C VAL A 63 -0.90 3.65 -10.54
N GLY A 64 -2.19 3.78 -10.21
CA GLY A 64 -3.21 2.75 -10.48
C GLY A 64 -3.47 1.71 -9.39
N GLN A 65 -4.09 0.59 -9.80
CA GLN A 65 -4.57 -0.51 -8.94
C GLN A 65 -3.44 -1.34 -8.32
N SER A 66 -2.22 -1.23 -8.84
CA SER A 66 -1.05 -1.96 -8.34
C SER A 66 -0.64 -1.52 -6.94
N GLU A 67 -1.09 -0.35 -6.48
CA GLU A 67 -0.68 0.28 -5.22
C GLU A 67 -1.24 -0.38 -3.96
N LEU A 68 -2.17 -1.33 -4.09
CA LEU A 68 -2.81 -1.97 -2.93
C LEU A 68 -1.85 -2.76 -2.03
N GLY A 69 -0.69 -3.18 -2.55
CA GLY A 69 0.31 -3.92 -1.79
C GLY A 69 0.93 -3.14 -0.61
N ILE A 70 0.81 -1.81 -0.57
CA ILE A 70 1.33 -0.99 0.53
C ILE A 70 0.57 -1.21 1.84
N ALA A 71 -0.74 -1.49 1.76
CA ALA A 71 -1.63 -1.64 2.92
C ALA A 71 -1.17 -2.75 3.88
N GLY A 72 -0.63 -3.83 3.31
CA GLY A 72 -0.09 -4.96 4.07
C GLY A 72 1.41 -4.87 4.34
N SER A 73 2.04 -3.72 4.09
CA SER A 73 3.50 -3.56 4.18
C SER A 73 3.93 -2.46 5.15
N ALA A 74 3.01 -1.57 5.57
CA ALA A 74 3.27 -0.51 6.54
C ALA A 74 2.33 -0.59 7.75
N ASP A 75 2.70 0.06 8.85
CA ASP A 75 1.80 0.24 10.00
C ASP A 75 0.80 1.38 9.79
N THR A 76 1.20 2.40 9.03
CA THR A 76 0.34 3.52 8.66
C THR A 76 0.50 3.79 7.17
N THR A 77 -0.62 3.82 6.44
CA THR A 77 -0.64 4.13 5.01
C THR A 77 -1.21 5.53 4.79
N THR A 78 -0.53 6.35 3.99
CA THR A 78 -0.95 7.72 3.67
C THR A 78 -1.23 7.87 2.19
N LEU A 79 -2.44 8.32 1.84
CA LEU A 79 -2.79 8.67 0.46
C LEU A 79 -2.55 10.17 0.23
N VAL A 80 -1.60 10.49 -0.65
CA VAL A 80 -1.31 11.87 -1.05
C VAL A 80 -2.00 12.18 -2.39
N LEU A 81 -2.88 13.17 -2.37
CA LEU A 81 -3.64 13.69 -3.50
C LEU A 81 -3.18 15.11 -3.81
N VAL A 82 -3.35 15.55 -5.05
CA VAL A 82 -3.02 16.93 -5.46
C VAL A 82 -4.23 17.54 -6.17
N PRO A 83 -4.56 18.82 -5.92
CA PRO A 83 -5.61 19.52 -6.66
C PRO A 83 -5.32 19.50 -8.16
N GLU A 84 -6.38 19.51 -8.97
CA GLU A 84 -6.29 19.61 -10.44
C GLU A 84 -5.63 18.39 -11.12
N SER A 85 -5.20 17.37 -10.38
CA SER A 85 -4.89 16.06 -10.98
C SER A 85 -6.20 15.45 -11.48
N GLY A 86 -6.37 15.33 -12.79
CA GLY A 86 -7.55 14.70 -13.40
C GLY A 86 -7.79 13.27 -12.92
N ASP A 87 -6.76 12.64 -12.34
CA ASP A 87 -6.77 11.30 -11.76
C ASP A 87 -7.36 11.21 -10.34
N GLY A 88 -7.51 12.33 -9.62
CA GLY A 88 -7.92 12.33 -8.22
C GLY A 88 -9.21 11.53 -8.01
N VAL A 89 -10.24 11.76 -8.83
CA VAL A 89 -11.53 11.07 -8.74
C VAL A 89 -11.45 9.60 -9.17
N GLN A 90 -10.50 9.21 -10.01
CA GLN A 90 -10.31 7.81 -10.42
C GLN A 90 -9.53 7.00 -9.38
N VAL A 91 -8.51 7.58 -8.76
CA VAL A 91 -7.78 7.00 -7.62
C VAL A 91 -8.76 6.70 -6.47
N LEU A 92 -9.72 7.60 -6.24
CA LEU A 92 -10.75 7.41 -5.22
C LEU A 92 -11.66 6.20 -5.48
N LYS A 93 -11.87 5.82 -6.75
CA LYS A 93 -12.72 4.71 -7.17
C LYS A 93 -11.98 3.36 -7.26
N ALA A 94 -10.69 3.35 -6.96
CA ALA A 94 -9.80 2.23 -7.22
C ALA A 94 -9.53 1.33 -5.99
N GLY A 95 -10.31 1.42 -4.91
CA GLY A 95 -10.04 0.68 -3.66
C GLY A 95 -8.84 1.24 -2.85
N VAL A 96 -8.00 2.09 -3.46
CA VAL A 96 -6.90 2.80 -2.79
C VAL A 96 -7.38 3.68 -1.64
N MET A 97 -8.61 4.21 -1.73
CA MET A 97 -9.25 4.93 -0.62
C MET A 97 -9.51 4.07 0.60
N GLU A 98 -9.63 2.75 0.46
CA GLU A 98 -10.01 1.88 1.57
C GLU A 98 -8.83 1.53 2.48
N ILE A 99 -7.62 1.64 1.94
CA ILE A 99 -6.38 1.18 2.57
C ILE A 99 -5.58 2.28 3.29
N ALA A 100 -5.97 3.55 3.13
CA ALA A 100 -5.28 4.66 3.75
C ALA A 100 -5.83 4.95 5.16
N ASP A 101 -4.91 5.20 6.08
CA ASP A 101 -5.18 5.62 7.45
C ASP A 101 -5.15 7.14 7.57
N LEU A 102 -4.38 7.81 6.70
CA LEU A 102 -4.27 9.26 6.60
C LEU A 102 -4.50 9.69 5.13
N TYR A 103 -5.15 10.84 4.93
CA TYR A 103 -5.32 11.44 3.62
C TYR A 103 -4.68 12.83 3.60
N VAL A 104 -3.91 13.12 2.57
CA VAL A 104 -3.22 14.41 2.42
C VAL A 104 -3.58 15.02 1.08
N VAL A 105 -4.08 16.25 1.09
CA VAL A 105 -4.19 17.08 -0.11
C VAL A 105 -2.98 18.00 -0.15
N ASN A 106 -1.96 17.59 -0.92
CA ASN A 106 -0.73 18.33 -1.10
C ASN A 106 -0.85 19.38 -2.22
N LYS A 107 -0.05 20.44 -2.16
CA LYS A 107 -0.21 21.67 -2.95
C LYS A 107 -1.56 22.35 -2.66
N ALA A 108 -1.93 22.36 -1.38
CA ALA A 108 -3.18 22.98 -0.90
C ALA A 108 -3.23 24.50 -1.12
N ASP A 109 -2.11 25.12 -1.47
CA ASP A 109 -1.99 26.51 -1.90
C ASP A 109 -2.51 26.77 -3.33
N ARG A 110 -2.90 25.72 -4.06
CA ARG A 110 -3.45 25.81 -5.43
C ARG A 110 -4.97 25.85 -5.46
N PRO A 111 -5.57 26.44 -6.51
CA PRO A 111 -7.00 26.38 -6.74
C PRO A 111 -7.54 24.93 -6.72
N GLY A 112 -8.77 24.76 -6.23
CA GLY A 112 -9.42 23.45 -6.17
C GLY A 112 -9.06 22.59 -4.96
N ALA A 113 -8.10 22.99 -4.12
CA ALA A 113 -7.75 22.28 -2.89
C ALA A 113 -8.93 22.11 -1.93
N ASP A 114 -9.69 23.18 -1.68
CA ASP A 114 -10.87 23.15 -0.81
C ASP A 114 -11.92 22.15 -1.27
N ARG A 115 -12.16 22.13 -2.58
CA ARG A 115 -13.10 21.22 -3.20
C ARG A 115 -12.65 19.77 -3.04
N LEU A 116 -11.36 19.48 -3.30
CA LEU A 116 -10.83 18.13 -3.18
C LEU A 116 -10.88 17.62 -1.73
N VAL A 117 -10.57 18.46 -0.75
CA VAL A 117 -10.71 18.11 0.68
C VAL A 117 -12.15 17.72 1.01
N GLN A 118 -13.12 18.55 0.60
CA GLN A 118 -14.54 18.26 0.81
C GLN A 118 -14.98 16.96 0.13
N GLU A 119 -14.53 16.70 -1.10
CA GLU A 119 -14.84 15.47 -1.82
C GLU A 119 -14.32 14.23 -1.07
N VAL A 120 -13.08 14.28 -0.55
CA VAL A 120 -12.49 13.20 0.25
C VAL A 120 -13.27 13.00 1.56
N GLU A 121 -13.56 14.07 2.30
CA GLU A 121 -14.31 14.01 3.56
C GLU A 121 -15.71 13.41 3.38
N VAL A 122 -16.42 13.80 2.32
CA VAL A 122 -17.74 13.24 1.98
C VAL A 122 -17.64 11.74 1.70
N MET A 123 -16.64 11.30 0.92
CA MET A 123 -16.44 9.87 0.65
C MET A 123 -16.16 9.07 1.94
N LEU A 124 -15.33 9.61 2.85
CA LEU A 124 -15.07 8.98 4.14
C LEU A 124 -16.32 8.95 5.03
N GLY A 125 -17.12 10.02 5.03
CA GLY A 125 -18.39 10.10 5.75
C GLY A 125 -19.42 9.10 5.26
N ILE A 126 -19.49 8.86 3.94
CA ILE A 126 -20.32 7.80 3.33
C ILE A 126 -19.86 6.42 3.82
N ARG A 127 -18.56 6.13 3.81
CA ARG A 127 -18.00 4.85 4.25
C ARG A 127 -18.35 4.51 5.69
N ARG A 128 -18.37 5.50 6.60
CA ARG A 128 -18.70 5.30 8.01
C ARG A 128 -20.19 5.08 8.29
N GLY A 129 -21.03 5.00 7.25
CA GLY A 129 -22.49 4.91 7.42
C GLY A 129 -23.14 6.21 7.94
N ASN A 130 -22.39 7.32 7.96
CA ASN A 130 -22.83 8.61 8.47
C ASN A 130 -23.39 9.54 7.38
N ALA A 131 -23.43 9.08 6.12
CA ALA A 131 -23.83 9.86 4.95
C ALA A 131 -25.20 10.55 5.00
N TYR A 132 -26.09 10.15 5.91
CA TYR A 132 -27.43 10.71 6.00
C TYR A 132 -27.79 11.25 7.39
N ARG A 133 -26.82 11.45 8.30
CA ARG A 133 -27.14 11.99 9.63
C ARG A 133 -27.33 13.52 9.64
N HIS A 134 -26.93 14.21 8.56
CA HIS A 134 -27.00 15.68 8.43
C HIS A 134 -27.71 16.18 7.17
N VAL A 135 -28.41 15.33 6.43
CA VAL A 135 -29.30 15.82 5.36
C VAL A 135 -30.63 16.24 5.99
N GLY A 136 -30.62 17.40 6.64
CA GLY A 136 -31.83 18.14 6.94
C GLY A 136 -32.48 18.59 5.64
N ALA A 137 -33.74 18.23 5.46
CA ALA A 137 -34.53 18.69 4.32
C ALA A 137 -34.78 20.21 4.40
N HIS A 138 -34.59 20.89 3.28
CA HIS A 138 -35.15 22.20 2.89
C HIS A 138 -34.55 23.54 3.41
N HIS A 139 -34.17 24.36 2.42
CA HIS A 139 -34.20 25.84 2.28
C HIS A 139 -33.55 26.78 3.33
N GLY A 140 -32.50 27.48 2.88
CA GLY A 140 -32.27 28.91 3.18
C GLY A 140 -31.18 29.25 4.19
N GLY A 141 -30.18 30.04 3.74
CA GLY A 141 -29.34 30.86 4.62
C GLY A 141 -27.88 30.42 4.74
N VAL A 142 -26.97 31.29 4.28
CA VAL A 142 -25.52 31.13 4.32
C VAL A 142 -24.99 31.04 5.75
N ARG A 143 -24.29 29.95 6.06
CA ARG A 143 -23.18 29.90 7.04
C ARG A 143 -22.30 28.69 6.71
N GLY A 144 -21.09 28.95 6.23
CA GLY A 144 -20.09 27.89 6.02
C GLY A 144 -19.78 27.17 7.34
N PRO A 145 -19.40 25.88 7.30
CA PRO A 145 -19.08 25.15 8.51
C PRO A 145 -17.86 25.80 9.15
N ARG A 146 -18.01 26.25 10.40
CA ARG A 146 -16.85 26.59 11.23
C ARG A 146 -16.10 25.28 11.49
N TYR A 147 -14.84 25.23 11.10
CA TYR A 147 -13.90 24.23 11.61
C TYR A 147 -13.89 24.39 13.13
N ARG A 148 -14.54 23.47 13.81
CA ARG A 148 -14.52 23.39 15.26
C ARG A 148 -13.39 22.42 15.58
N ASP A 149 -12.32 22.98 16.10
CA ASP A 149 -11.18 22.28 16.73
C ASP A 149 -11.61 21.58 18.03
N ASP A 150 -12.77 20.93 18.02
CA ASP A 150 -13.26 20.16 19.15
C ASP A 150 -12.76 18.73 18.97
N ALA A 151 -11.45 18.57 19.16
CA ALA A 151 -10.83 17.34 19.62
C ALA A 151 -11.33 17.04 21.04
N ALA A 152 -12.62 16.76 21.16
CA ALA A 152 -13.13 15.96 22.26
C ALA A 152 -12.85 14.51 21.86
N GLU A 153 -11.83 13.91 22.48
CA GLU A 153 -11.58 12.48 22.47
C GLU A 153 -12.87 11.74 22.86
N VAL A 154 -13.67 11.38 21.87
CA VAL A 154 -14.54 10.23 22.02
C VAL A 154 -13.60 9.05 21.95
N ASP A 155 -13.50 8.30 23.03
CA ASP A 155 -12.80 7.02 23.11
C ASP A 155 -13.49 6.01 22.17
N SER A 156 -13.38 6.25 20.86
CA SER A 156 -13.89 5.37 19.84
C SER A 156 -12.84 4.30 19.58
N ALA A 157 -13.23 3.04 19.72
CA ALA A 157 -12.42 1.89 19.31
C ALA A 157 -12.09 1.87 17.79
N VAL A 158 -12.53 2.87 17.04
CA VAL A 158 -12.41 2.97 15.58
C VAL A 158 -11.57 4.20 15.24
N TRP A 159 -10.53 4.02 14.43
CA TRP A 159 -9.70 5.12 13.95
C TRP A 159 -10.51 6.05 13.04
N SER A 160 -10.38 7.35 13.27
CA SER A 160 -10.95 8.37 12.40
C SER A 160 -9.87 8.99 11.53
N ALA A 161 -9.64 8.40 10.35
CA ALA A 161 -8.70 8.91 9.36
C ALA A 161 -8.93 10.42 9.06
N PRO A 162 -7.93 11.29 9.29
CA PRO A 162 -8.01 12.71 9.02
C PRO A 162 -7.74 13.02 7.54
N VAL A 163 -8.27 14.15 7.07
CA VAL A 163 -7.92 14.76 5.78
C VAL A 163 -7.10 16.02 6.05
N LEU A 164 -5.82 15.97 5.71
CA LEU A 164 -4.83 17.01 5.98
C LEU A 164 -4.51 17.81 4.73
N ARG A 165 -4.01 19.02 4.93
CA ARG A 165 -3.61 19.93 3.85
C ARG A 165 -2.12 20.20 4.00
N THR A 166 -1.39 20.11 2.90
CA THR A 166 0.03 20.46 2.88
C THR A 166 0.38 21.29 1.65
N ALA A 167 1.38 22.16 1.78
CA ALA A 167 2.14 22.69 0.67
C ALA A 167 3.61 22.37 0.90
N ALA A 168 4.01 21.13 0.58
CA ALA A 168 5.31 20.57 1.00
C ALA A 168 6.52 21.40 0.58
N VAL A 169 6.49 22.04 -0.60
CA VAL A 169 7.59 22.90 -1.08
C VAL A 169 7.78 24.15 -0.22
N LYS A 170 6.72 24.60 0.47
CA LYS A 170 6.72 25.73 1.39
C LYS A 170 6.83 25.30 2.86
N ASP A 171 6.96 24.00 3.12
CA ASP A 171 6.95 23.40 4.46
C ASP A 171 5.67 23.71 5.28
N GLU A 172 4.55 23.95 4.58
CA GLU A 172 3.27 24.25 5.24
C GLU A 172 2.47 22.96 5.48
N GLY A 173 2.01 22.75 6.71
CA GLY A 173 1.17 21.61 7.11
C GLY A 173 1.91 20.28 7.32
N VAL A 174 3.24 20.27 7.16
CA VAL A 174 4.08 19.07 7.34
C VAL A 174 4.08 18.63 8.81
N ASP A 175 4.20 19.55 9.76
CA ASP A 175 4.12 19.25 11.20
C ASP A 175 2.79 18.56 11.57
N ALA A 176 1.68 19.04 11.03
CA ALA A 176 0.37 18.44 11.29
C ALA A 176 0.25 17.01 10.73
N LEU A 177 0.98 16.71 9.64
CA LEU A 177 1.09 15.37 9.09
C LEU A 177 1.95 14.47 9.98
N VAL A 178 3.09 14.96 10.47
CA VAL A 178 3.92 14.24 11.44
C VAL A 178 3.13 13.92 12.70
N ASP A 179 2.42 14.90 13.26
CA ASP A 179 1.56 14.69 14.43
C ASP A 179 0.46 13.65 14.16
N ALA A 180 -0.06 13.59 12.93
CA ALA A 180 -1.07 12.59 12.56
C ALA A 180 -0.51 11.17 12.51
N PHE A 181 0.73 10.99 12.05
CA PHE A 181 1.43 9.70 12.13
C PHE A 181 1.60 9.26 13.59
N GLU A 182 2.07 10.16 14.47
CA GLU A 182 2.28 9.85 15.88
C GLU A 182 0.94 9.53 16.60
N ARG A 183 -0.14 10.25 16.28
CA ARG A 183 -1.49 9.93 16.79
C ARG A 183 -1.98 8.56 16.31
N HIS A 184 -1.75 8.21 15.05
CA HIS A 184 -2.18 6.91 14.53
C HIS A 184 -1.37 5.77 15.16
N TRP A 185 -0.05 5.94 15.30
CA TRP A 185 0.80 4.99 16.01
C TRP A 185 0.33 4.76 17.45
N ALA A 186 0.06 5.83 18.20
CA ALA A 186 -0.46 5.73 19.57
C ALA A 186 -1.84 5.05 19.62
N PHE A 187 -2.69 5.26 18.62
CA PHE A 187 -3.96 4.53 18.48
C PHE A 187 -3.73 3.03 18.27
N LEU A 188 -2.83 2.64 17.35
CA LEU A 188 -2.53 1.24 17.08
C LEU A 188 -1.95 0.53 18.31
N ASP A 189 -1.06 1.21 19.03
CA ASP A 189 -0.44 0.69 20.25
C ASP A 189 -1.48 0.48 21.35
N ARG A 190 -2.26 1.52 21.66
CA ARG A 190 -3.31 1.47 22.69
C ARG A 190 -4.39 0.44 22.41
N THR A 191 -4.70 0.18 21.13
CA THR A 191 -5.71 -0.81 20.72
C THR A 191 -5.14 -2.21 20.52
N GLY A 192 -3.83 -2.41 20.69
CA GLY A 192 -3.15 -3.69 20.45
C GLY A 192 -3.11 -4.12 18.97
N GLN A 193 -3.41 -3.21 18.05
CA GLN A 193 -3.46 -3.51 16.62
C GLN A 193 -2.06 -3.69 16.01
N ILE A 194 -1.01 -3.14 16.61
CA ILE A 194 0.37 -3.31 16.14
C ILE A 194 0.74 -4.80 16.04
N GLU A 195 0.51 -5.58 17.10
CA GLU A 195 0.84 -7.00 17.09
C GLU A 195 0.00 -7.79 16.08
N ALA A 196 -1.29 -7.45 15.97
CA ALA A 196 -2.20 -8.08 15.02
C ALA A 196 -1.77 -7.82 13.57
N LEU A 197 -1.43 -6.58 13.24
CA LEU A 197 -0.92 -6.18 11.92
C LEU A 197 0.40 -6.90 11.62
N ARG A 198 1.38 -6.85 12.55
CA ARG A 198 2.67 -7.54 12.39
C ARG A 198 2.50 -9.05 12.13
N ARG A 199 1.64 -9.71 12.90
CA ARG A 199 1.35 -11.13 12.72
C ARG A 199 0.70 -11.42 11.36
N GLY A 200 -0.23 -10.57 10.92
CA GLY A 200 -0.84 -10.66 9.59
C GLY A 200 0.21 -10.55 8.49
N ARG A 201 1.07 -9.53 8.55
CA ARG A 201 2.15 -9.31 7.58
C ARG A 201 3.14 -10.47 7.52
N LEU A 202 3.53 -11.01 8.68
CA LEU A 202 4.41 -12.18 8.75
C LEU A 202 3.76 -13.42 8.13
N ALA A 203 2.46 -13.64 8.38
CA ALA A 203 1.73 -14.74 7.77
C ALA A 203 1.65 -14.60 6.24
N ASP A 204 1.34 -13.41 5.74
CA ASP A 204 1.31 -13.13 4.30
C ASP A 204 2.68 -13.34 3.66
N HIS A 205 3.74 -12.80 4.29
CA HIS A 205 5.11 -12.99 3.81
C HIS A 205 5.52 -14.47 3.80
N THR A 206 5.15 -15.22 4.84
CA THR A 206 5.43 -16.66 4.90
C THR A 206 4.75 -17.40 3.74
N ARG A 207 3.49 -17.06 3.43
CA ARG A 207 2.79 -17.64 2.27
C ARG A 207 3.51 -17.29 0.96
N ASP A 208 3.96 -16.05 0.79
CA ASP A 208 4.70 -15.63 -0.40
C ASP A 208 6.03 -16.37 -0.56
N VAL A 209 6.77 -16.57 0.54
CA VAL A 209 8.01 -17.37 0.55
C VAL A 209 7.72 -18.82 0.16
N VAL A 210 6.69 -19.43 0.73
CA VAL A 210 6.28 -20.81 0.39
C VAL A 210 5.88 -20.91 -1.08
N ASN A 211 5.06 -19.99 -1.58
CA ASN A 211 4.62 -19.97 -2.97
C ASN A 211 5.80 -19.85 -3.95
N ARG A 212 6.78 -18.98 -3.64
CA ARG A 212 8.02 -18.86 -4.42
C ARG A 212 8.81 -20.17 -4.42
N ALA A 213 9.02 -20.77 -3.25
CA ALA A 213 9.75 -22.02 -3.11
C ALA A 213 9.06 -23.17 -3.87
N LEU A 214 7.74 -23.29 -3.78
CA LEU A 214 6.95 -24.26 -4.54
C LEU A 214 7.05 -24.04 -6.04
N SER A 215 7.00 -22.79 -6.50
CA SER A 215 7.14 -22.46 -7.92
C SER A 215 8.52 -22.88 -8.43
N THR A 216 9.59 -22.57 -7.69
CA THR A 216 10.95 -23.02 -8.01
C THR A 216 11.06 -24.55 -8.03
N LEU A 217 10.49 -25.25 -7.05
CA LEU A 217 10.47 -26.71 -7.00
C LEU A 217 9.80 -27.30 -8.25
N VAL A 218 8.60 -26.83 -8.59
CA VAL A 218 7.83 -27.32 -9.74
C VAL A 218 8.56 -27.07 -11.06
N TRP A 219 9.01 -25.84 -11.30
CA TRP A 219 9.51 -25.47 -12.62
C TRP A 219 10.98 -25.88 -12.84
N GLU A 220 11.81 -25.86 -11.79
CA GLU A 220 13.25 -26.15 -11.93
C GLU A 220 13.60 -27.59 -11.54
N ARG A 221 13.03 -28.14 -10.46
CA ARG A 221 13.41 -29.48 -9.96
C ARG A 221 12.60 -30.62 -10.55
N LEU A 222 11.33 -30.38 -10.89
CA LEU A 222 10.42 -31.41 -11.41
C LEU A 222 10.18 -31.34 -12.92
N ASP A 223 11.05 -30.63 -13.64
CA ASP A 223 10.98 -30.45 -15.08
C ASP A 223 9.62 -29.91 -15.57
N GLY A 224 8.96 -29.07 -14.76
CA GLY A 224 7.64 -28.50 -15.09
C GLY A 224 7.61 -27.87 -16.48
N GLU A 225 8.69 -27.20 -16.89
CA GLU A 225 8.82 -26.60 -18.22
C GLU A 225 8.76 -27.65 -19.35
N ARG A 226 9.44 -28.79 -19.20
CA ARG A 226 9.39 -29.87 -20.19
C ARG A 226 7.99 -30.48 -20.27
N ARG A 227 7.33 -30.65 -19.13
CA ARG A 227 5.98 -31.22 -19.05
C ARG A 227 4.94 -30.30 -19.68
N LEU A 228 5.03 -29.00 -19.39
CA LEU A 228 4.20 -27.99 -20.04
C LEU A 228 4.42 -28.04 -21.55
N ALA A 229 5.67 -28.01 -22.01
CA ALA A 229 6.00 -28.09 -23.43
C ALA A 229 5.40 -29.34 -24.11
N ALA A 230 5.44 -30.50 -23.45
CA ALA A 230 4.87 -31.74 -23.97
C ALA A 230 3.33 -31.74 -24.04
N ALA A 231 2.65 -31.04 -23.12
CA ALA A 231 1.20 -31.00 -23.02
C ALA A 231 0.54 -29.83 -23.79
N LEU A 232 1.32 -28.83 -24.20
CA LEU A 232 0.80 -27.59 -24.83
C LEU A 232 -0.05 -27.86 -26.06
N ASP A 233 0.37 -28.75 -26.96
CA ASP A 233 -0.38 -29.07 -28.19
C ASP A 233 -1.76 -29.68 -27.87
N ASP A 234 -1.83 -30.57 -26.88
CA ASP A 234 -3.09 -31.17 -26.45
C ASP A 234 -3.98 -30.17 -25.70
N ILE A 235 -3.40 -29.21 -24.98
CA ILE A 235 -4.15 -28.10 -24.36
C ILE A 235 -4.76 -27.19 -25.42
N VAL A 236 -3.97 -26.78 -26.42
CA VAL A 236 -4.44 -25.92 -27.52
C VAL A 236 -5.53 -26.62 -28.33
N GLN A 237 -5.43 -27.93 -28.52
CA GLN A 237 -6.44 -28.74 -29.21
C GLN A 237 -7.65 -29.10 -28.33
N GLY A 238 -7.66 -28.69 -27.06
CA GLY A 238 -8.76 -28.96 -26.12
C GLY A 238 -8.89 -30.42 -25.66
N LYS A 239 -7.87 -31.25 -25.91
CA LYS A 239 -7.82 -32.66 -25.45
C LYS A 239 -7.45 -32.77 -23.97
N MET A 240 -6.74 -31.77 -23.46
CA MET A 240 -6.38 -31.63 -22.04
C MET A 240 -6.70 -30.21 -21.58
N SER A 241 -7.07 -30.04 -20.30
CA SER A 241 -7.22 -28.71 -19.71
C SER A 241 -5.96 -28.31 -18.93
N PRO A 242 -5.65 -27.00 -18.81
CA PRO A 242 -4.56 -26.53 -17.96
C PRO A 242 -4.69 -26.99 -16.50
N TYR A 243 -5.92 -27.09 -15.99
CA TYR A 243 -6.20 -27.59 -14.63
C TYR A 243 -5.82 -29.06 -14.46
N LYS A 244 -6.03 -29.89 -15.49
CA LYS A 244 -5.64 -31.30 -15.47
C LYS A 244 -4.11 -31.43 -15.40
N LEU A 245 -3.39 -30.74 -16.29
CA LEU A 245 -1.92 -30.73 -16.26
C LEU A 245 -1.39 -30.27 -14.89
N ALA A 246 -1.96 -29.21 -14.33
CA ALA A 246 -1.57 -28.72 -13.00
C ALA A 246 -1.81 -29.77 -11.91
N SER A 247 -2.96 -30.46 -11.94
CA SER A 247 -3.25 -31.54 -11.00
C SER A 247 -2.28 -32.71 -11.14
N ASP A 248 -1.94 -33.10 -12.36
CA ASP A 248 -1.01 -34.20 -12.63
C ASP A 248 0.40 -33.88 -12.06
N ILE A 249 0.89 -32.65 -12.29
CA ILE A 249 2.17 -32.16 -11.73
C ILE A 249 2.14 -32.14 -10.19
N VAL A 250 1.03 -31.72 -9.58
CA VAL A 250 0.90 -31.63 -8.11
C VAL A 250 0.73 -32.99 -7.46
N THR A 251 0.15 -33.97 -8.15
CA THR A 251 -0.07 -35.32 -7.57
C THR A 251 1.25 -36.08 -7.47
N GLU A 252 2.09 -36.03 -8.50
CA GLU A 252 3.41 -36.70 -8.47
C GLU A 252 4.35 -36.09 -7.40
N LEU A 253 4.23 -34.80 -7.11
CA LEU A 253 4.90 -34.16 -5.97
C LEU A 253 4.65 -34.89 -4.64
N GLN A 254 3.46 -35.46 -4.45
CA GLN A 254 3.10 -36.19 -3.23
C GLN A 254 3.66 -37.63 -3.22
N GLU A 255 3.99 -38.18 -4.39
CA GLU A 255 4.46 -39.56 -4.55
C GLU A 255 6.00 -39.66 -4.47
N ASP A 256 6.73 -38.66 -4.98
CA ASP A 256 8.20 -38.60 -4.90
C ASP A 256 8.71 -38.37 -3.46
N ASP A 257 8.04 -37.51 -2.67
CA ASP A 257 8.39 -37.28 -1.25
C ASP A 257 8.16 -38.53 -0.37
N ALA A 258 7.28 -39.44 -0.79
CA ALA A 258 6.98 -40.68 -0.06
C ALA A 258 8.03 -41.79 -0.26
N HIS A 259 8.92 -41.65 -1.25
CA HIS A 259 9.95 -42.65 -1.58
C HIS A 259 11.34 -42.32 -1.01
N ASP A 260 11.56 -41.11 -0.48
CA ASP A 260 12.85 -40.63 0.05
C ASP A 260 12.84 -40.42 1.59
N GLY A 261 11.81 -40.92 2.30
CA GLY A 261 11.61 -40.80 3.75
C GLY A 261 11.78 -42.10 4.55
#